data_AF-A0ABD4UTC2-F1
#
_entry.id   AF-A0ABD4UTC2-F1
#
_cell.length_a   1.000
_cell.length_b   1.000
_cell.length_c   1.000
_cell.angle_alpha   90.00
_cell.angle_beta   90.00
_cell.angle_gamma   90.00
#
_symmetry.space_group_name_H-M   'P 1'
#
loop_
_entity.id
_entity.type
_entity.pdbx_description
1 polymer ?
#
loop_
_entity_poly.entity_id
_entity_poly.type
_entity_poly.pdbx_seq_one_letter_code
_entity_poly.pdbx_strand_id
1 'polypeptide(L)'
;MSTPRFHRLSVSDLRREASDDISMIFAIRDDLQGDYRFTPGQYLTLRTTMDGEEVRRSYSICSGPDDGELRIAVKKVDGGAFSNWAADELKAGDELDVMT
;
A
#
# COMPACT_ATOMS: atom_id res chain seq x y z
N MET A 1 3.19 -18.61 12.79
CA MET A 1 2.98 -18.36 11.35
C MET A 1 1.53 -17.92 11.18
N SER A 2 1.27 -16.62 11.11
CA SER A 2 -0.08 -16.13 10.81
C SER A 2 -0.42 -16.47 9.37
N THR A 3 -1.65 -16.92 9.13
CA THR A 3 -2.17 -17.15 7.78
C THR A 3 -2.29 -15.81 7.07
N PRO A 4 -1.82 -15.67 5.81
CA PRO A 4 -1.95 -14.43 5.07
C PRO A 4 -3.42 -14.01 4.96
N ARG A 5 -3.73 -12.78 5.37
CA ARG A 5 -5.07 -12.21 5.34
C ARG A 5 -5.02 -10.80 4.76
N PHE A 6 -6.06 -10.43 4.04
CA PHE A 6 -6.24 -9.05 3.60
C PHE A 6 -7.04 -8.30 4.66
N HIS A 7 -6.52 -7.16 5.07
CA HIS A 7 -7.26 -6.19 5.88
C HIS A 7 -7.46 -4.92 5.07
N ARG A 8 -8.65 -4.36 5.19
CA ARG A 8 -9.00 -3.10 4.56
C ARG A 8 -8.45 -1.96 5.40
N LEU A 9 -7.47 -1.25 4.86
CA LEU A 9 -6.76 -0.16 5.53
C LEU A 9 -6.95 1.14 4.77
N SER A 10 -7.16 2.23 5.49
CA SER A 10 -7.24 3.56 4.91
C SER A 10 -5.83 4.12 4.65
N VAL A 11 -5.66 4.80 3.53
CA VAL A 11 -4.47 5.59 3.23
C VAL A 11 -4.50 6.85 4.11
N SER A 12 -3.61 6.95 5.10
CA SER A 12 -3.57 8.11 6.01
C SER A 12 -2.88 9.32 5.40
N ASP A 13 -1.86 9.08 4.57
CA ASP A 13 -1.07 10.10 3.87
C ASP A 13 -0.76 9.58 2.47
N LEU A 14 -0.93 10.43 1.47
CA LEU A 14 -0.53 10.15 0.08
C LEU A 14 0.22 11.36 -0.45
N ARG A 15 1.45 11.11 -0.90
CA ARG A 15 2.33 12.14 -1.47
C ARG A 15 2.65 11.80 -2.90
N ARG A 16 2.63 12.83 -3.74
CA ARG A 16 3.11 12.77 -5.12
C ARG A 16 4.59 13.11 -5.10
N GLU A 17 5.41 12.15 -5.49
CA GLU A 17 6.85 12.26 -5.62
C GLU A 17 7.20 12.76 -7.04
N ALA A 18 8.50 12.89 -7.34
CA ALA A 18 8.95 13.24 -8.68
C ALA A 18 8.62 12.14 -9.71
N SER A 19 8.45 12.52 -10.97
CA SER A 19 8.22 11.58 -12.10
C SER A 19 6.89 10.81 -12.03
N ASP A 20 5.85 11.42 -11.48
CA ASP A 20 4.51 10.84 -11.30
C ASP A 20 4.44 9.63 -10.34
N ASP A 21 5.52 9.38 -9.60
CA ASP A 21 5.54 8.39 -8.54
C ASP A 21 4.74 8.88 -7.33
N ILE A 22 4.25 7.95 -6.51
CA ILE A 22 3.57 8.28 -5.26
C ILE A 22 4.15 7.49 -4.10
N SER A 23 4.08 8.06 -2.91
CA SER A 23 4.29 7.34 -1.66
C SER A 23 3.03 7.44 -0.79
N MET A 24 2.69 6.36 -0.09
CA MET A 24 1.49 6.34 0.75
C MET A 24 1.74 5.62 2.07
N ILE A 25 1.10 6.11 3.12
CA ILE A 25 1.07 5.48 4.44
C ILE A 25 -0.30 4.85 4.66
N PHE A 26 -0.33 3.65 5.24
CA PHE A 26 -1.55 3.03 5.73
C PHE A 26 -1.78 3.31 7.22
N ALA A 27 -3.03 3.63 7.57
CA ALA A 27 -3.45 3.70 8.97
C ALA A 27 -3.65 2.27 9.51
N ILE A 28 -2.69 1.81 10.30
CA ILE A 28 -2.79 0.51 10.97
C ILE A 28 -3.54 0.71 12.28
N ARG A 29 -4.66 -0.01 12.43
CA ARG A 29 -5.42 -0.03 13.69
C ARG A 29 -4.63 -0.75 14.78
N ASP A 30 -4.82 -0.35 16.03
CA ASP A 30 -4.11 -0.92 17.18
C ASP A 30 -4.18 -2.45 17.28
N ASP A 31 -5.30 -3.05 16.87
CA ASP A 31 -5.50 -4.50 16.87
C ASP A 31 -4.67 -5.24 15.81
N LEU A 32 -4.23 -4.55 14.76
CA LEU A 32 -3.47 -5.09 13.63
C LEU A 32 -1.98 -4.74 13.67
N GLN A 33 -1.55 -3.90 14.63
CA GLN A 33 -0.15 -3.46 14.73
C GLN A 33 0.84 -4.63 14.82
N GLY A 34 0.45 -5.74 15.45
CA GLY A 34 1.28 -6.94 15.54
C GLY A 34 1.41 -7.68 14.21
N ASP A 35 0.37 -7.66 13.37
CA ASP A 35 0.31 -8.39 12.10
C ASP A 35 1.08 -7.66 10.99
N TYR A 36 1.12 -6.33 11.03
CA TYR A 36 1.87 -5.50 10.07
C TYR A 36 3.30 -5.19 10.49
N ARG A 37 3.85 -5.90 11.49
CA ARG A 37 5.28 -5.82 11.80
C ARG A 37 6.08 -6.41 10.64
N PHE A 38 6.99 -5.61 10.11
CA PHE A 38 7.81 -6.00 8.98
C PHE A 38 9.31 -5.94 9.31
N THR A 39 10.10 -6.67 8.53
CA THR A 39 11.56 -6.57 8.52
C THR A 39 12.05 -5.81 7.30
N PRO A 40 13.21 -5.12 7.36
CA PRO A 40 13.77 -4.44 6.21
C PRO A 40 13.89 -5.35 4.99
N GLY A 41 13.50 -4.84 3.81
CA GLY A 41 13.48 -5.59 2.56
C GLY A 41 12.19 -6.38 2.28
N GLN A 42 11.20 -6.33 3.18
CA GLN A 42 9.86 -6.88 2.90
C GLN A 42 9.02 -5.96 2.00
N TYR A 43 7.94 -6.53 1.50
CA TYR A 43 6.96 -5.88 0.63
C TYR A 43 5.54 -6.14 1.15
N LEU A 44 4.61 -5.27 0.79
CA LEU A 44 3.17 -5.47 1.01
C LEU A 44 2.51 -5.87 -0.29
N THR A 45 1.55 -6.79 -0.20
CA THR A 45 0.65 -7.08 -1.32
C THR A 45 -0.64 -6.32 -1.13
N LEU A 46 -0.95 -5.46 -2.10
CA LEU A 46 -2.20 -4.74 -2.21
C LEU A 46 -3.15 -5.47 -3.14
N ARG A 47 -4.44 -5.33 -2.84
CA ARG A 47 -5.53 -5.80 -3.68
C ARG A 47 -6.58 -4.70 -3.83
N THR A 48 -7.10 -4.58 -5.04
CA THR A 48 -8.25 -3.73 -5.34
C THR A 48 -9.04 -4.33 -6.52
N THR A 49 -10.22 -3.79 -6.80
CA THR A 49 -11.03 -4.16 -7.97
C THR A 49 -11.02 -2.99 -8.95
N MET A 50 -10.60 -3.25 -10.18
CA MET A 50 -10.57 -2.27 -11.28
C MET A 50 -11.32 -2.86 -12.47
N ASP A 51 -12.27 -2.12 -13.04
CA ASP A 51 -13.09 -2.57 -14.17
C ASP A 51 -13.79 -3.94 -13.96
N GLY A 52 -14.11 -4.26 -12.70
CA GLY A 52 -14.71 -5.55 -12.32
C GLY A 52 -13.71 -6.71 -12.18
N GLU A 53 -12.42 -6.47 -12.40
CA GLU A 53 -11.35 -7.46 -12.23
C GLU A 53 -10.54 -7.20 -10.95
N GLU A 54 -10.16 -8.27 -10.27
CA GLU A 54 -9.31 -8.18 -9.08
C GLU A 54 -7.85 -7.98 -9.49
N VAL A 55 -7.27 -6.85 -9.09
CA VAL A 55 -5.87 -6.51 -9.35
C VAL A 55 -5.08 -6.63 -8.05
N ARG A 56 -4.03 -7.45 -8.07
CA ARG A 56 -3.08 -7.60 -6.95
C ARG A 56 -1.68 -7.16 -7.34
N ARG A 57 -1.03 -6.34 -6.52
CA ARG A 57 0.33 -5.85 -6.77
C ARG A 57 1.12 -5.80 -5.47
N SER A 58 2.41 -6.09 -5.56
CA SER A 58 3.32 -6.04 -4.42
C SER A 58 4.24 -4.83 -4.51
N TYR A 59 4.39 -4.09 -3.41
CA TYR A 59 5.22 -2.91 -3.31
C TYR A 59 6.16 -3.01 -2.11
N SER A 60 7.42 -2.64 -2.31
CA SER A 60 8.41 -2.64 -1.24
C SER A 60 8.06 -1.60 -0.18
N ILE A 61 8.24 -1.96 1.08
CA ILE A 61 8.10 -1.04 2.21
C ILE A 61 9.32 -0.11 2.20
N CYS A 62 9.08 1.19 2.26
CA CYS A 62 10.12 2.22 2.22
C CYS A 62 10.27 3.00 3.54
N SER A 63 9.51 2.64 4.58
CA SER A 63 9.73 3.08 5.96
C SER A 63 10.56 2.07 6.76
N GLY A 64 11.19 2.53 7.84
CA GLY A 64 11.83 1.69 8.85
C GLY A 64 10.81 1.03 9.78
N PRO A 65 11.11 -0.16 10.34
CA PRO A 65 10.22 -0.85 11.30
C PRO A 65 9.88 -0.03 12.56
N ASP A 66 10.77 0.90 12.93
CA ASP A 66 10.64 1.74 14.12
C ASP A 66 10.12 3.16 13.80
N ASP A 67 9.81 3.46 12.53
CA ASP A 67 9.33 4.78 12.11
C ASP A 67 7.86 5.02 12.51
N GLY A 68 7.17 3.98 12.97
CA GLY A 68 5.76 4.05 13.38
C GLY A 68 4.78 4.21 12.21
N GLU A 69 5.28 4.15 10.97
CA GLU A 69 4.48 4.22 9.76
C GLU A 69 4.75 3.04 8.83
N LEU A 70 3.70 2.56 8.16
CA LEU A 70 3.79 1.58 7.11
C LEU A 70 3.70 2.29 5.75
N ARG A 71 4.85 2.71 5.21
CA ARG A 71 4.93 3.47 3.96
C ARG A 71 5.40 2.59 2.81
N ILE A 72 4.74 2.72 1.67
CA ILE A 72 5.18 2.14 0.39
C ILE A 72 5.33 3.23 -0.67
N ALA A 73 6.13 2.94 -1.69
CA ALA A 73 6.23 3.74 -2.90
C ALA A 73 5.67 2.97 -4.10
N VAL A 74 4.87 3.64 -4.91
CA VAL A 74 4.32 3.12 -6.16
C VAL A 74 4.89 3.95 -7.30
N LYS A 75 5.68 3.28 -8.13
CA LYS A 75 6.22 3.88 -9.34
C LYS A 75 5.18 3.85 -10.46
N LYS A 76 4.94 4.98 -11.13
CA LYS A 76 4.06 5.00 -12.31
C LYS A 76 4.74 4.26 -13.47
N VAL A 77 3.98 3.40 -14.15
CA VAL A 77 4.51 2.57 -15.24
C VAL A 77 3.54 2.67 -16.41
N ASP A 78 4.06 2.98 -17.59
CA ASP A 78 3.27 3.06 -18.81
C ASP A 78 2.50 1.76 -19.05
N GLY A 79 1.18 1.87 -19.22
CA GLY A 79 0.26 0.73 -19.36
C GLY A 79 -0.03 -0.04 -18.07
N GLY A 80 0.48 0.39 -16.91
CA GLY A 80 0.19 -0.23 -15.61
C GLY A 80 -1.18 0.17 -15.06
N ALA A 81 -2.14 -0.76 -15.00
CA ALA A 81 -3.48 -0.48 -14.47
C ALA A 81 -3.45 0.09 -13.04
N PHE A 82 -2.81 -0.62 -12.10
CA PHE A 82 -2.77 -0.19 -10.70
C PHE A 82 -1.97 1.08 -10.49
N SER A 83 -0.75 1.16 -11.04
CA SER A 83 0.15 2.27 -10.76
C SER A 83 -0.34 3.58 -11.38
N ASN A 84 -0.99 3.53 -12.56
CA ASN A 84 -1.59 4.72 -13.15
C ASN A 84 -2.80 5.19 -12.35
N TRP A 85 -3.72 4.29 -12.00
CA TRP A 85 -4.86 4.62 -11.15
C TRP A 85 -4.42 5.17 -9.79
N ALA A 86 -3.45 4.53 -9.15
CA ALA A 86 -2.95 4.98 -7.85
C ALA A 86 -2.32 6.38 -7.96
N ALA A 87 -1.54 6.62 -9.01
CA ALA A 87 -0.94 7.94 -9.23
C ALA A 87 -2.00 9.01 -9.57
N ASP A 88 -3.04 8.68 -10.33
CA ASP A 88 -3.94 9.68 -10.90
C ASP A 88 -5.18 9.93 -10.01
N GLU A 89 -5.75 8.89 -9.39
CA GLU A 89 -7.05 8.93 -8.72
C GLU A 89 -7.01 8.70 -7.20
N LEU A 90 -6.08 7.88 -6.71
CA LEU A 90 -6.01 7.55 -5.28
C LEU A 90 -5.67 8.78 -4.43
N LYS A 91 -6.34 8.90 -3.28
CA LYS A 91 -6.15 10.00 -2.33
C LYS A 91 -6.13 9.49 -0.89
N ALA A 92 -5.60 10.33 0.00
CA ALA A 92 -5.71 10.08 1.44
C ALA A 92 -7.20 9.96 1.85
N GLY A 93 -7.49 9.00 2.71
CA GLY A 93 -8.83 8.60 3.12
C GLY A 93 -9.42 7.44 2.32
N ASP A 94 -8.88 7.13 1.13
CA ASP A 94 -9.32 5.94 0.38
C ASP A 94 -8.84 4.66 1.07
N GLU A 95 -9.51 3.55 0.80
CA GLU A 95 -9.23 2.26 1.43
C GLU A 95 -8.75 1.22 0.42
N LEU A 96 -7.76 0.43 0.82
CA LEU A 96 -7.20 -0.66 0.04
C LEU A 96 -7.10 -1.93 0.89
N ASP A 97 -7.20 -3.08 0.23
CA ASP A 97 -6.93 -4.36 0.88
C ASP A 97 -5.41 -4.60 0.92
N VAL A 98 -4.85 -4.73 2.12
CA VAL A 98 -3.41 -4.94 2.35
C VAL A 98 -3.20 -6.29 3.02
N MET A 99 -2.31 -7.11 2.45
CA MET A 99 -1.99 -8.44 2.98
C MET A 99 -1.01 -8.38 4.15
N THR A 100 -1.25 -9.15 5.20
CA THR A 100 -0.32 -9.46 6.31
C THR A 100 0.47 -10.73 6.05
#